data_AF-A0A0E0F1F5-F1
#
_entry.id   AF-A0A0E0F1F5-F1
#
_cell.length_a   1.000
_cell.length_b   1.000
_cell.length_c   1.000
_cell.angle_alpha   90.00
_cell.angle_beta   90.00
_cell.angle_gamma   90.00
#
_symmetry.space_group_name_H-M   'P 1'
#
loop_
_entity.id
_entity.type
_entity.pdbx_description
1 polymer ?
#
loop_
_entity_poly.entity_id
_entity_poly.type
_entity_poly.pdbx_seq_one_letter_code
_entity_poly.pdbx_strand_id
1 'polypeptide(L)'
;MMGVSVGLLSTMNHNLAYNLSWRTVTDRALISSNSIRGQLGHSLLSSIKYAYKVDQRDSRIRPTRGYAYLFSSQVGGLAPESKDARYIRQELDLRVALPLGVLNGALNAGVAAGIIHPLARGSTGSISPLSEQFYLGGNRSLMCRLGGPSSLLGFEKRGLGTDLRSSTPENSENVASTSPELSARGGDIAVTAFADLSFDIPLKPLRELGIHGHAFVSAGNLAKLTEPDLRKFPLAEFLQTFRSSAGFGVVVPTRLFRIEVNYCHILKQFDYDLGKAGIQFNFSSP
;
A
#
# COMPACT_ATOMS: atom_id res chain seq x y z
N MET A 1 -16.93 3.11 -11.54
CA MET A 1 -17.28 2.94 -10.11
C MET A 1 -18.00 4.20 -9.69
N MET A 2 -19.21 4.08 -9.14
CA MET A 2 -19.96 5.19 -8.59
C MET A 2 -20.11 4.93 -7.09
N GLY A 3 -19.97 5.95 -6.25
CA GLY A 3 -20.11 5.76 -4.81
C GLY A 3 -20.43 7.05 -4.08
N VAL A 4 -21.09 6.90 -2.95
CA VAL A 4 -21.46 7.97 -2.03
C VAL A 4 -20.79 7.68 -0.70
N SER A 5 -20.14 8.69 -0.14
CA SER A 5 -19.56 8.66 1.20
C SER A 5 -20.28 9.68 2.06
N VAL A 6 -20.82 9.24 3.19
CA VAL A 6 -21.51 10.08 4.17
C VAL A 6 -20.68 10.10 5.44
N GLY A 7 -20.16 11.27 5.81
CA GLY A 7 -19.51 11.47 7.10
C GLY A 7 -20.55 11.43 8.22
N LEU A 8 -20.45 10.46 9.12
CA LEU A 8 -21.33 10.31 10.28
C LEU A 8 -20.81 11.12 11.48
N LEU A 9 -19.49 11.18 11.64
CA LEU A 9 -18.83 11.96 12.68
C LEU A 9 -17.49 12.45 12.15
N SER A 10 -17.20 13.75 12.29
CA SER A 10 -15.88 14.30 12.00
C SER A 10 -15.49 15.26 13.11
N THR A 11 -14.51 14.86 13.91
CA THR A 11 -13.86 15.70 14.93
C THR A 11 -12.43 16.03 14.48
N MET A 12 -11.64 16.66 15.35
CA MET A 12 -10.24 16.99 15.05
C MET A 12 -9.40 15.77 14.65
N ASN A 13 -9.55 14.66 15.38
CA ASN A 13 -8.71 13.47 15.20
C ASN A 13 -9.51 12.22 14.78
N HIS A 14 -10.84 12.22 14.99
CA HIS A 14 -11.69 11.06 14.71
C HIS A 14 -12.59 11.36 13.52
N ASN A 15 -12.65 10.42 12.57
CA ASN A 15 -13.53 10.47 11.42
C ASN A 15 -14.25 9.12 11.28
N LEU A 16 -15.58 9.16 11.27
CA LEU A 16 -16.45 8.02 11.01
C LEU A 16 -17.26 8.32 9.75
N ALA A 17 -17.12 7.47 8.74
CA ALA A 17 -17.82 7.61 7.47
C ALA A 17 -18.49 6.30 7.06
N TYR A 18 -19.69 6.40 6.52
CA TYR A 18 -20.37 5.33 5.82
C TYR A 18 -20.13 5.49 4.32
N ASN A 19 -19.65 4.43 3.67
CA ASN A 19 -19.35 4.41 2.24
C ASN A 19 -20.24 3.38 1.57
N LEU A 20 -20.98 3.83 0.56
CA LEU A 20 -21.76 2.98 -0.32
C LEU A 20 -21.22 3.12 -1.74
N SER A 21 -20.75 2.04 -2.33
CA SER A 21 -20.19 2.06 -3.67
C SER A 21 -20.76 0.97 -4.56
N TRP A 22 -21.15 1.36 -5.76
CA TRP A 22 -21.55 0.47 -6.84
C TRP A 22 -20.36 0.24 -7.78
N ARG A 23 -19.98 -1.02 -7.91
CA ARG A 23 -18.87 -1.45 -8.76
C ARG A 23 -19.37 -2.39 -9.84
N THR A 24 -18.80 -2.22 -11.03
CA THR A 24 -18.96 -3.14 -12.15
C THR A 24 -17.54 -3.58 -12.52
N VAL A 25 -17.25 -4.87 -12.34
CA VAL A 25 -15.99 -5.46 -12.78
C VAL A 25 -16.26 -6.14 -14.12
N THR A 26 -15.68 -5.60 -15.18
CA THR A 26 -15.81 -6.12 -16.55
C THR A 26 -14.46 -6.64 -17.02
N ASP A 27 -14.42 -7.86 -17.54
CA ASP A 27 -13.21 -8.37 -18.21
C ASP A 27 -13.21 -7.86 -19.65
N ARG A 28 -12.50 -6.76 -19.89
CA ARG A 28 -12.38 -6.17 -21.23
C ARG A 28 -11.38 -6.90 -22.13
N ALA A 29 -10.47 -7.68 -21.54
CA ALA A 29 -9.35 -8.26 -22.28
C ALA A 29 -9.49 -9.78 -22.51
N LEU A 30 -10.44 -10.45 -21.86
CA LEU A 30 -10.63 -11.92 -21.89
C LEU A 30 -9.41 -12.71 -21.39
N ILE A 31 -8.45 -12.04 -20.74
CA ILE A 31 -7.18 -12.61 -20.23
C ILE A 31 -7.27 -12.84 -18.70
N SER A 32 -8.42 -12.59 -18.07
CA SER A 32 -8.51 -12.65 -16.61
C SER A 32 -8.44 -14.09 -16.08
N SER A 33 -7.62 -14.28 -15.03
CA SER A 33 -7.50 -15.58 -14.34
C SER A 33 -8.86 -16.08 -13.83
N ASN A 34 -9.04 -17.40 -13.68
CA ASN A 34 -10.28 -18.01 -13.18
C ASN A 34 -10.76 -17.39 -11.84
N SER A 35 -9.84 -16.94 -10.99
CA SER A 35 -10.18 -16.25 -9.73
C SER A 35 -10.79 -14.85 -9.91
N ILE A 36 -10.48 -14.16 -11.01
CA ILE A 36 -11.05 -12.86 -11.36
C ILE A 36 -12.39 -13.05 -12.06
N ARG A 37 -12.52 -14.09 -12.89
CA ARG A 37 -13.77 -14.43 -13.62
C ARG A 37 -14.96 -14.63 -12.68
N GLY A 38 -14.74 -15.28 -11.52
CA GLY A 38 -15.77 -15.47 -10.50
C GLY A 38 -16.20 -14.20 -9.76
N GLN A 39 -15.47 -13.09 -9.90
CA GLN A 39 -15.79 -11.79 -9.31
C GLN A 39 -16.28 -10.76 -10.35
N LEU A 40 -16.48 -11.17 -11.61
CA LEU A 40 -17.03 -10.32 -12.65
C LEU A 40 -18.52 -10.02 -12.41
N GLY A 41 -18.95 -8.84 -12.83
CA GLY A 41 -20.33 -8.38 -12.72
C GLY A 41 -20.50 -7.18 -11.80
N HIS A 42 -21.75 -6.97 -11.38
CA HIS A 42 -22.12 -5.88 -10.50
C HIS A 42 -22.02 -6.30 -9.04
N SER A 43 -21.44 -5.44 -8.23
CA SER A 43 -21.38 -5.61 -6.78
C SER A 43 -21.63 -4.27 -6.09
N LEU A 44 -22.40 -4.33 -5.01
CA LEU A 44 -22.65 -3.22 -4.12
C LEU A 44 -21.84 -3.44 -2.85
N LEU A 45 -20.90 -2.53 -2.58
CA LEU A 45 -20.08 -2.53 -1.39
C LEU A 45 -20.57 -1.44 -0.44
N SER A 46 -21.11 -1.88 0.69
CA SER A 46 -21.42 -1.03 1.83
C SER A 46 -20.38 -1.25 2.92
N SER A 47 -19.81 -0.16 3.43
CA SER A 47 -18.82 -0.22 4.51
C SER A 47 -18.89 0.97 5.46
N ILE A 48 -18.61 0.74 6.74
CA ILE A 48 -18.38 1.77 7.75
C ILE A 48 -16.89 1.84 7.99
N LYS A 49 -16.29 3.03 7.88
CA LYS A 49 -14.88 3.29 8.15
C LYS A 49 -14.73 4.28 9.28
N TYR A 50 -14.02 3.87 10.32
CA TYR A 50 -13.55 4.70 11.40
C TYR A 50 -12.05 4.94 11.26
N ALA A 51 -11.61 6.19 11.35
CA ALA A 51 -10.21 6.58 11.30
C ALA A 51 -9.90 7.52 12.47
N TYR A 52 -8.86 7.17 13.23
CA TYR A 52 -8.24 8.00 14.25
C TYR A 52 -6.87 8.43 13.76
N LYS A 53 -6.67 9.73 13.58
CA LYS A 53 -5.45 10.30 13.00
C LYS A 53 -4.92 11.41 13.90
N VAL A 54 -3.63 11.35 14.20
CA VAL A 54 -2.89 12.42 14.88
C VAL A 54 -1.62 12.69 14.09
N ASP A 55 -1.37 13.95 13.78
CA ASP A 55 -0.18 14.39 13.04
C ASP A 55 0.42 15.59 13.76
N GLN A 56 1.48 15.34 14.53
CA GLN A 56 2.23 16.32 15.32
C GLN A 56 3.60 16.61 14.69
N ARG A 57 3.75 16.32 13.39
CA ARG A 57 4.96 16.67 12.64
C ARG A 57 4.98 18.17 12.36
N ASP A 58 6.18 18.73 12.36
CA ASP A 58 6.40 20.15 12.04
C ASP A 58 6.01 20.52 10.60
N SER A 59 6.15 19.59 9.67
CA SER A 59 5.76 19.78 8.27
C SER A 59 5.28 18.46 7.66
N ARG A 60 4.25 18.55 6.81
CA ARG A 60 3.73 17.40 6.04
C ARG A 60 4.56 17.10 4.79
N ILE A 61 5.26 18.12 4.28
CA ILE A 61 6.02 18.07 3.03
C ILE A 61 7.44 17.55 3.30
N ARG A 62 8.08 18.09 4.33
CA ARG A 62 9.40 17.69 4.80
C ARG A 62 9.40 17.65 6.33
N PRO A 63 8.97 16.54 6.93
CA PRO A 63 9.05 16.37 8.37
C PRO A 63 10.50 16.45 8.84
N THR A 64 10.79 17.27 9.83
CA THR A 64 12.10 17.31 10.51
C THR A 64 12.01 16.90 11.98
N ARG A 65 10.84 17.08 12.59
CA ARG A 65 10.59 16.69 13.98
C ARG A 65 9.16 16.27 14.20
N GLY A 66 8.96 15.40 15.18
CA GLY A 66 7.64 15.00 15.67
C GLY A 66 7.23 13.63 15.18
N TYR A 67 5.94 13.32 15.32
CA TYR A 67 5.40 12.01 14.99
C TYR A 67 4.00 12.13 14.41
N ALA A 68 3.58 11.10 13.70
CA ALA A 68 2.23 10.98 13.20
C ALA A 68 1.80 9.53 13.23
N TYR A 69 0.52 9.30 13.51
CA TYR A 69 -0.05 7.97 13.41
C TYR A 69 -1.49 8.01 12.89
N LEU A 70 -1.87 6.90 12.26
CA LEU A 70 -3.21 6.62 11.80
C LEU A 70 -3.58 5.21 12.24
N PHE A 71 -4.72 5.11 12.91
CA PHE A 71 -5.42 3.86 13.13
C PHE A 71 -6.74 3.91 12.36
N SER A 72 -7.02 2.90 11.55
CA SER A 72 -8.25 2.83 10.78
C SER A 72 -8.86 1.44 10.90
N SER A 73 -10.16 1.39 11.17
CA SER A 73 -10.97 0.18 11.21
C SER A 73 -12.15 0.33 10.26
N GLN A 74 -12.31 -0.61 9.35
CA GLN A 74 -13.39 -0.61 8.37
C GLN A 74 -14.12 -1.94 8.41
N VAL A 75 -15.44 -1.89 8.46
CA VAL A 75 -16.31 -3.07 8.36
C VAL A 75 -17.05 -2.98 7.04
N GLY A 76 -16.92 -3.98 6.17
CA GLY A 76 -17.56 -4.03 4.87
C GLY A 76 -18.46 -5.25 4.68
N GLY A 77 -19.31 -5.20 3.65
CA GLY A 77 -20.31 -6.24 3.37
C GLY A 77 -21.59 -6.11 4.20
N LEU A 78 -21.92 -4.88 4.61
CA LEU A 78 -23.08 -4.61 5.47
C LEU A 78 -24.43 -4.63 4.71
N ALA A 79 -24.41 -4.60 3.38
CA ALA A 79 -25.63 -4.59 2.59
C ALA A 79 -26.32 -5.98 2.58
N PRO A 80 -27.66 -6.06 2.70
CA PRO A 80 -28.39 -7.34 2.77
C PRO A 80 -28.22 -8.24 1.54
N GLU A 81 -28.03 -7.66 0.35
CA GLU A 81 -27.92 -8.39 -0.93
C GLU A 81 -26.50 -8.38 -1.53
N SER A 82 -25.47 -8.03 -0.75
CA SER A 82 -24.10 -8.04 -1.29
C SER A 82 -23.62 -9.48 -1.49
N LYS A 83 -23.25 -9.82 -2.73
CA LYS A 83 -22.49 -11.05 -3.06
C LYS A 83 -21.08 -11.06 -2.46
N ASP A 84 -20.64 -9.92 -1.93
CA ASP A 84 -19.32 -9.72 -1.34
C ASP A 84 -19.22 -10.32 0.07
N ALA A 85 -18.04 -10.84 0.41
CA ALA A 85 -17.74 -11.31 1.76
C ALA A 85 -17.83 -10.18 2.78
N ARG A 86 -18.27 -10.49 4.00
CA ARG A 86 -18.19 -9.56 5.14
C ARG A 86 -16.77 -9.59 5.68
N TYR A 87 -16.17 -8.42 5.88
CA TYR A 87 -14.79 -8.31 6.31
C TYR A 87 -14.60 -7.16 7.30
N ILE A 88 -13.59 -7.31 8.16
CA ILE A 88 -13.01 -6.24 8.97
C ILE A 88 -11.63 -5.97 8.40
N ARG A 89 -11.36 -4.71 8.08
CA ARG A 89 -10.06 -4.22 7.65
C ARG A 89 -9.51 -3.33 8.74
N GLN A 90 -8.32 -3.65 9.24
CA GLN A 90 -7.60 -2.84 10.20
C GLN A 90 -6.31 -2.34 9.56
N GLU A 91 -6.02 -1.06 9.74
CA GLU A 91 -4.79 -0.42 9.27
C GLU A 91 -4.16 0.38 10.40
N LEU A 92 -2.85 0.25 10.52
CA LEU A 92 -2.00 1.03 11.40
C LEU A 92 -0.88 1.65 10.56
N ASP A 93 -0.60 2.93 10.75
CA ASP A 93 0.51 3.65 10.10
C ASP A 93 1.14 4.54 11.16
N LEU A 94 2.40 4.28 11.49
CA LEU A 94 3.18 5.00 12.50
C LEU A 94 4.38 5.65 11.82
N ARG A 95 4.63 6.93 12.11
CA ARG A 95 5.73 7.71 11.53
C ARG A 95 6.37 8.59 12.57
N VAL A 96 7.70 8.69 12.51
CA VAL A 96 8.51 9.55 13.37
C VAL A 96 9.54 10.30 12.53
N ALA A 97 9.79 11.54 12.89
CA ALA A 97 10.81 12.40 12.31
C ALA A 97 11.73 12.90 13.43
N LEU A 98 13.02 12.63 13.30
CA LEU A 98 14.05 12.99 14.27
C LEU A 98 15.05 13.94 13.60
N PRO A 99 15.27 15.14 14.15
CA PRO A 99 16.20 16.10 13.56
C PRO A 99 17.64 15.61 13.76
N LEU A 100 18.42 15.71 12.70
CA LEU A 100 19.86 15.50 12.72
C LEU A 100 20.50 16.89 12.66
N GLY A 101 21.28 17.24 13.69
CA GLY A 101 21.84 18.60 13.85
C GLY A 101 22.83 19.03 12.75
N VAL A 102 23.07 18.20 11.73
CA VAL A 102 24.00 18.44 10.62
C VAL A 102 23.19 18.62 9.33
N LEU A 103 23.52 19.65 8.53
CA LEU A 103 22.90 19.95 7.22
C LEU A 103 21.36 20.13 7.26
N ASN A 104 20.79 20.57 8.38
CA ASN A 104 19.34 20.57 8.64
C ASN A 104 18.71 19.21 8.27
N GLY A 105 19.45 18.14 8.54
CA GLY A 105 19.03 16.79 8.21
C GLY A 105 17.92 16.32 9.12
N ALA A 106 17.17 15.32 8.68
CA ALA A 106 16.21 14.62 9.52
C ALA A 106 16.16 13.14 9.13
N LEU A 107 16.15 12.28 10.15
CA LEU A 107 15.87 10.87 10.02
C LEU A 107 14.37 10.65 10.20
N ASN A 108 13.72 10.23 9.13
CA ASN A 108 12.34 9.80 9.12
C ASN A 108 12.27 8.28 9.15
N ALA A 109 11.44 7.72 10.02
CA ALA A 109 11.18 6.29 10.03
C ALA A 109 9.67 6.06 10.13
N GLY A 110 9.20 4.96 9.54
CA GLY A 110 7.79 4.62 9.61
C GLY A 110 7.52 3.15 9.37
N VAL A 111 6.43 2.69 9.96
CA VAL A 111 5.91 1.34 9.82
C VAL A 111 4.41 1.43 9.60
N ALA A 112 3.92 0.77 8.56
CA ALA A 112 2.50 0.60 8.32
C ALA A 112 2.17 -0.88 8.19
N ALA A 113 1.07 -1.30 8.79
CA ALA A 113 0.57 -2.66 8.79
C ALA A 113 -0.92 -2.64 8.51
N GLY A 114 -1.40 -3.70 7.86
CA GLY A 114 -2.78 -3.84 7.47
C GLY A 114 -3.19 -5.29 7.45
N ILE A 115 -4.39 -5.56 7.94
CA ILE A 115 -5.00 -6.89 7.92
C ILE A 115 -6.47 -6.81 7.53
N ILE A 116 -6.89 -7.75 6.69
CA ILE A 116 -8.28 -7.97 6.31
C ILE A 116 -8.68 -9.32 6.86
N HIS A 117 -9.56 -9.31 7.85
CA HIS A 117 -10.12 -10.49 8.46
C HIS A 117 -11.54 -10.77 7.90
N PRO A 118 -11.80 -11.96 7.36
CA PRO A 118 -13.13 -12.36 6.90
C PRO A 118 -14.06 -12.67 8.09
N LEU A 119 -15.21 -11.99 8.20
CA LEU A 119 -16.25 -12.38 9.16
C LEU A 119 -17.17 -13.46 8.60
N ALA A 120 -17.46 -13.41 7.30
CA ALA A 120 -18.32 -14.38 6.64
C ALA A 120 -17.78 -14.67 5.24
N ARG A 121 -17.70 -15.95 4.88
CA ARG A 121 -17.33 -16.35 3.51
C ARG A 121 -18.44 -15.92 2.55
N GLY A 122 -18.05 -15.24 1.47
CA GLY A 122 -18.97 -14.93 0.37
C GLY A 122 -19.35 -16.19 -0.41
N SER A 123 -20.40 -16.11 -1.22
CA SER A 123 -20.92 -17.23 -2.03
C SER A 123 -19.92 -17.81 -3.04
N THR A 124 -18.84 -17.08 -3.36
CA THR A 124 -17.78 -17.47 -4.28
C THR A 124 -16.59 -18.17 -3.60
N GLY A 125 -16.66 -18.44 -2.30
CA GLY A 125 -15.55 -19.01 -1.52
C GLY A 125 -14.36 -18.06 -1.34
N SER A 126 -14.45 -16.84 -1.86
CA SER A 126 -13.43 -15.81 -1.70
C SER A 126 -13.49 -15.20 -0.31
N ILE A 127 -12.32 -15.07 0.30
CA ILE A 127 -12.14 -14.59 1.68
C ILE A 127 -12.28 -13.06 1.76
N SER A 128 -11.89 -12.33 0.71
CA SER A 128 -11.94 -10.87 0.65
C SER A 128 -12.27 -10.37 -0.76
N PRO A 129 -12.99 -9.25 -0.92
CA PRO A 129 -13.18 -8.62 -2.23
C PRO A 129 -11.83 -8.16 -2.80
N LEU A 130 -11.55 -8.43 -4.09
CA LEU A 130 -10.29 -8.01 -4.74
C LEU A 130 -9.99 -6.51 -4.57
N SER A 131 -11.00 -5.65 -4.55
CA SER A 131 -10.83 -4.21 -4.40
C SER A 131 -10.31 -3.80 -3.01
N GLU A 132 -10.57 -4.63 -2.01
CA GLU A 132 -10.24 -4.33 -0.62
C GLU A 132 -8.86 -4.85 -0.23
N GLN A 133 -8.32 -5.81 -0.99
CA GLN A 133 -6.99 -6.35 -0.78
C GLN A 133 -5.91 -5.26 -0.76
N PHE A 134 -4.87 -5.51 0.02
CA PHE A 134 -3.69 -4.68 0.01
C PHE A 134 -2.87 -4.93 -1.24
N TYR A 135 -2.35 -3.84 -1.80
CA TYR A 135 -1.43 -3.85 -2.91
C TYR A 135 -0.22 -3.00 -2.53
N LEU A 136 0.96 -3.55 -2.73
CA LEU A 136 2.22 -2.85 -2.48
C LEU A 136 2.87 -2.42 -3.80
N GLY A 137 3.75 -1.43 -3.69
CA GLY A 137 4.51 -0.87 -4.80
C GLY A 137 3.88 0.36 -5.47
N GLY A 138 4.63 0.94 -6.40
CA GLY A 138 4.27 2.13 -7.13
C GLY A 138 4.85 3.44 -6.57
N ASN A 139 4.53 4.52 -7.27
CA ASN A 139 5.25 5.80 -7.19
C ASN A 139 4.67 6.75 -6.12
N ARG A 140 4.46 6.25 -4.90
CA ARG A 140 3.92 7.05 -3.79
C ARG A 140 5.06 7.52 -2.89
N SER A 141 5.03 8.81 -2.52
CA SER A 141 5.95 9.34 -1.52
C SER A 141 5.77 8.64 -0.18
N LEU A 142 6.88 8.18 0.38
CA LEU A 142 6.92 7.55 1.70
C LEU A 142 6.56 8.54 2.83
N MET A 143 6.77 9.84 2.64
CA MET A 143 6.66 10.85 3.72
C MET A 143 5.28 11.51 3.84
N CYS A 144 4.64 11.85 2.72
CA CYS A 144 3.58 12.88 2.74
C CYS A 144 2.22 12.40 3.25
N ARG A 145 1.80 11.17 2.96
CA ARG A 145 0.44 10.71 3.29
C ARG A 145 0.42 9.50 4.19
N LEU A 146 -0.15 9.67 5.38
CA LEU A 146 -0.67 8.58 6.19
C LEU A 146 -1.80 7.89 5.43
N GLY A 147 -1.73 6.58 5.26
CA GLY A 147 -2.68 5.86 4.42
C GLY A 147 -2.54 4.34 4.41
N GLY A 148 -1.85 3.77 5.42
CA GLY A 148 -1.65 2.34 5.54
C GLY A 148 -0.58 1.79 4.59
N PRO A 149 -0.41 0.45 4.56
CA PRO A 149 0.66 -0.20 3.80
C PRO A 149 0.35 -0.16 2.30
N SER A 150 0.90 0.84 1.60
CA SER A 150 0.62 1.03 0.17
C SER A 150 1.79 1.54 -0.66
N SER A 151 2.96 1.77 -0.05
CA SER A 151 4.12 2.34 -0.73
C SER A 151 5.37 1.52 -0.46
N LEU A 152 5.96 0.99 -1.53
CA LEU A 152 7.29 0.38 -1.54
C LEU A 152 8.00 0.87 -2.80
N LEU A 153 9.01 1.72 -2.64
CA LEU A 153 9.75 2.28 -3.78
C LEU A 153 10.61 1.19 -4.44
N GLY A 154 10.88 1.32 -5.73
CA GLY A 154 11.62 0.29 -6.47
C GLY A 154 10.79 -0.88 -7.01
N PHE A 155 9.47 -0.91 -6.76
CA PHE A 155 8.56 -1.92 -7.30
C PHE A 155 7.43 -1.27 -8.09
N GLU A 156 6.95 -1.95 -9.14
CA GLU A 156 5.83 -1.44 -9.92
C GLU A 156 4.55 -1.36 -9.09
N LYS A 157 3.57 -0.59 -9.57
CA LYS A 157 2.28 -0.47 -8.89
C LYS A 157 1.60 -1.84 -8.89
N ARG A 158 1.33 -2.38 -7.70
CA ARG A 158 0.89 -3.77 -7.51
C ARG A 158 1.96 -4.79 -7.96
N GLY A 159 3.24 -4.42 -7.95
CA GLY A 159 4.32 -5.28 -8.43
C GLY A 159 4.66 -6.45 -7.50
N LEU A 160 4.20 -6.42 -6.24
CA LEU A 160 4.43 -7.54 -5.32
C LEU A 160 3.34 -8.60 -5.52
N GLY A 161 3.76 -9.80 -5.93
CA GLY A 161 2.89 -10.96 -5.99
C GLY A 161 2.82 -11.65 -4.62
N THR A 162 1.69 -12.32 -4.34
CA THR A 162 1.62 -13.30 -3.26
C THR A 162 1.84 -14.69 -3.84
N ASP A 163 2.93 -15.36 -3.49
CA ASP A 163 3.11 -16.79 -3.77
C ASP A 163 2.99 -17.59 -2.48
N LEU A 164 1.79 -18.11 -2.24
CA LEU A 164 1.63 -19.28 -1.40
C LEU A 164 1.05 -20.37 -2.30
N ARG A 165 1.94 -21.05 -3.04
CA ARG A 165 1.73 -22.31 -3.77
C ARG A 165 0.27 -22.75 -3.91
N SER A 166 -0.35 -22.43 -5.04
CA SER A 166 -1.23 -23.43 -5.67
C SER A 166 -0.36 -24.33 -6.53
N SER A 167 0.46 -25.18 -5.90
CA SER A 167 1.00 -26.36 -6.55
C SER A 167 -0.14 -27.38 -6.65
N THR A 168 -1.05 -27.16 -7.60
CA THR A 168 -1.78 -28.25 -8.24
C THR A 168 -0.90 -28.67 -9.42
N PRO A 169 -0.30 -29.88 -9.40
CA PRO A 169 0.35 -30.41 -10.58
C PRO A 169 -0.77 -30.86 -11.52
N GLU A 170 -1.25 -29.97 -12.39
CA GLU A 170 -2.05 -30.40 -13.52
C GLU A 170 -1.20 -30.36 -14.78
N ASN A 171 -0.84 -31.56 -15.20
CA ASN A 171 -0.28 -31.87 -16.50
C ASN A 171 -1.11 -31.21 -17.60
N SER A 172 -0.53 -30.23 -18.30
CA SER A 172 -0.91 -29.97 -19.69
C SER A 172 0.30 -29.42 -20.42
N GLU A 173 0.87 -30.28 -21.26
CA GLU A 173 1.93 -29.97 -22.21
C GLU A 173 1.49 -28.84 -23.17
N ASN A 174 2.45 -27.96 -23.47
CA ASN A 174 2.55 -27.12 -24.66
C ASN A 174 1.43 -26.08 -24.91
N VAL A 175 1.77 -24.79 -24.76
CA VAL A 175 1.96 -23.84 -25.89
C VAL A 175 2.26 -22.43 -25.35
N ALA A 176 3.37 -21.88 -25.87
CA ALA A 176 3.75 -20.48 -26.03
C ALA A 176 3.81 -19.54 -24.81
N SER A 177 5.06 -19.21 -24.46
CA SER A 177 5.55 -17.97 -23.85
C SER A 177 4.55 -16.80 -23.91
N THR A 178 3.73 -16.67 -22.88
CA THR A 178 2.88 -15.50 -22.67
C THR A 178 3.57 -14.60 -21.66
N SER A 179 3.75 -13.34 -22.02
CA SER A 179 4.37 -12.28 -21.21
C SER A 179 3.89 -12.30 -19.75
N PRO A 180 4.76 -12.03 -18.77
CA PRO A 180 4.38 -11.99 -17.36
C PRO A 180 3.69 -10.66 -17.03
N GLU A 181 2.59 -10.34 -17.71
CA GLU A 181 1.59 -9.43 -17.14
C GLU A 181 0.73 -10.25 -16.16
N LEU A 182 1.41 -10.85 -15.18
CA LEU A 182 0.80 -11.64 -14.12
C LEU A 182 -0.06 -10.68 -13.32
N SER A 183 -1.38 -10.85 -13.42
CA SER A 183 -2.37 -10.06 -12.69
C SER A 183 -1.97 -9.98 -11.22
N ALA A 184 -1.46 -8.81 -10.82
CA ALA A 184 -1.00 -8.55 -9.48
C ALA A 184 -2.04 -9.00 -8.45
N ARG A 185 -1.76 -10.10 -7.75
CA ARG A 185 -2.66 -10.68 -6.77
C ARG A 185 -2.45 -9.94 -5.45
N GLY A 186 -3.49 -9.26 -4.99
CA GLY A 186 -3.47 -8.56 -3.71
C GLY A 186 -3.42 -9.54 -2.53
N GLY A 187 -3.04 -9.03 -1.37
CA GLY A 187 -2.98 -9.80 -0.12
C GLY A 187 -3.97 -9.31 0.91
N ASP A 188 -4.23 -10.16 1.89
CA ASP A 188 -5.08 -9.85 3.03
C ASP A 188 -4.27 -9.25 4.18
N ILE A 189 -2.97 -9.53 4.24
CA ILE A 189 -2.03 -8.97 5.20
C ILE A 189 -0.93 -8.22 4.45
N ALA A 190 -0.64 -7.01 4.88
CA ALA A 190 0.44 -6.20 4.34
C ALA A 190 1.21 -5.51 5.46
N VAL A 191 2.53 -5.51 5.36
CA VAL A 191 3.41 -4.76 6.25
C VAL A 191 4.45 -4.03 5.40
N THR A 192 4.68 -2.76 5.70
CA THR A 192 5.69 -1.92 5.08
C THR A 192 6.44 -1.15 6.15
N ALA A 193 7.75 -1.05 6.01
CA ALA A 193 8.61 -0.23 6.86
C ALA A 193 9.56 0.58 5.98
N PHE A 194 9.93 1.77 6.41
CA PHE A 194 10.93 2.58 5.74
C PHE A 194 11.76 3.37 6.75
N ALA A 195 12.97 3.71 6.33
CA ALA A 195 13.78 4.76 6.92
C ALA A 195 14.28 5.67 5.81
N ASP A 196 14.19 6.97 6.01
CA ASP A 196 14.55 8.01 5.06
C ASP A 196 15.39 9.08 5.76
N LEU A 197 16.54 9.40 5.17
CA LEU A 197 17.44 10.43 5.63
C LEU A 197 17.33 11.61 4.68
N SER A 198 16.68 12.68 5.11
CA SER A 198 16.58 13.93 4.36
C SER A 198 17.67 14.92 4.79
N PHE A 199 18.22 15.69 3.86
CA PHE A 199 19.27 16.68 4.14
C PHE A 199 19.28 17.82 3.11
N ASP A 200 19.75 19.00 3.53
CA ASP A 200 19.93 20.13 2.61
C ASP A 200 21.10 19.85 1.65
N ILE A 201 20.88 20.14 0.37
CA ILE A 201 21.96 20.12 -0.62
C ILE A 201 22.89 21.30 -0.33
N PRO A 202 24.23 21.12 -0.32
CA PRO A 202 25.22 22.16 0.00
C PRO A 202 25.37 23.24 -1.09
N LEU A 203 24.29 23.59 -1.78
CA LEU A 203 24.20 24.65 -2.77
C LEU A 203 23.13 25.66 -2.32
N LYS A 204 23.56 26.89 -2.00
CA LYS A 204 22.68 27.98 -1.53
C LYS A 204 21.40 28.17 -2.34
N PRO A 205 21.42 28.28 -3.69
CA PRO A 205 20.19 28.51 -4.46
C PRO A 205 19.20 27.35 -4.36
N LEU A 206 19.68 26.10 -4.27
CA LEU A 206 18.80 24.93 -4.14
C LEU A 206 18.16 24.88 -2.75
N ARG A 207 18.92 25.22 -1.71
CA ARG A 207 18.43 25.28 -0.33
C ARG A 207 17.35 26.36 -0.17
N GLU A 208 17.54 27.53 -0.78
CA GLU A 208 16.55 28.62 -0.75
C GLU A 208 15.24 28.25 -1.46
N LEU A 209 15.32 27.39 -2.49
CA LEU A 209 14.16 26.81 -3.16
C LEU A 209 13.53 25.64 -2.39
N GLY A 210 14.07 25.26 -1.23
CA GLY A 210 13.59 24.12 -0.43
C GLY A 210 13.91 22.74 -1.05
N ILE A 211 14.77 22.73 -2.08
CA ILE A 211 15.20 21.49 -2.74
C ILE A 211 16.16 20.77 -1.79
N HIS A 212 15.84 19.52 -1.50
CA HIS A 212 16.61 18.71 -0.57
C HIS A 212 16.91 17.34 -1.17
N GLY A 213 18.03 16.77 -0.72
CA GLY A 213 18.39 15.39 -0.99
C GLY A 213 17.72 14.49 0.04
N HIS A 214 17.46 13.25 -0.36
CA HIS A 214 17.11 12.19 0.59
C HIS A 214 17.72 10.85 0.19
N ALA A 215 17.95 9.99 1.17
CA ALA A 215 18.39 8.62 0.98
C ALA A 215 17.50 7.71 1.81
N PHE A 216 16.91 6.69 1.18
CA PHE A 216 15.91 5.85 1.81
C PHE A 216 16.26 4.37 1.70
N VAL A 217 15.75 3.62 2.66
CA VAL A 217 15.62 2.17 2.61
C VAL A 217 14.17 1.84 2.93
N SER A 218 13.58 0.94 2.17
CA SER A 218 12.21 0.49 2.36
C SER A 218 12.13 -1.02 2.28
N ALA A 219 11.26 -1.59 3.11
CA ALA A 219 10.99 -3.02 3.13
C ALA A 219 9.49 -3.24 3.22
N GLY A 220 9.00 -4.31 2.61
CA GLY A 220 7.59 -4.64 2.67
C GLY A 220 7.31 -6.07 2.30
N ASN A 221 6.19 -6.57 2.81
CA ASN A 221 5.70 -7.88 2.47
C ASN A 221 4.18 -7.92 2.39
N LEU A 222 3.69 -8.83 1.57
CA LEU A 222 2.29 -9.05 1.29
C LEU A 222 1.99 -10.55 1.38
N ALA A 223 0.95 -10.93 2.10
CA ALA A 223 0.51 -12.31 2.23
C ALA A 223 -1.00 -12.43 2.12
N LYS A 224 -1.44 -13.59 1.64
CA LYS A 224 -2.84 -13.97 1.60
C LYS A 224 -3.18 -14.83 2.79
N LEU A 225 -4.36 -14.62 3.37
CA LEU A 225 -4.81 -15.40 4.49
C LEU A 225 -5.48 -16.68 3.97
N THR A 226 -4.89 -17.84 4.22
CA THR A 226 -5.43 -19.15 3.78
C THR A 226 -6.52 -19.65 4.72
N GLU A 227 -6.38 -19.39 6.03
CA GLU A 227 -7.30 -19.80 7.09
C GLU A 227 -7.77 -18.58 7.90
N PRO A 228 -9.04 -18.55 8.36
CA PRO A 228 -9.56 -17.43 9.16
C PRO A 228 -8.91 -17.31 10.55
N ASP A 229 -8.23 -18.36 11.02
CA ASP A 229 -7.50 -18.35 12.29
C ASP A 229 -6.10 -17.71 12.12
N LEU A 230 -5.94 -16.52 12.68
CA LEU A 230 -4.70 -15.76 12.63
C LEU A 230 -3.55 -16.42 13.40
N ARG A 231 -3.84 -17.32 14.36
CA ARG A 231 -2.80 -17.99 15.16
C ARG A 231 -1.96 -18.95 14.34
N LYS A 232 -2.52 -19.48 13.26
CA LYS A 232 -1.85 -20.39 12.33
C LYS A 232 -1.09 -19.67 11.24
N PHE A 233 -1.10 -18.34 11.23
CA PHE A 233 -0.38 -17.57 10.24
C PHE A 233 1.13 -17.80 10.39
N PRO A 234 1.85 -18.22 9.33
CA PRO A 234 3.28 -18.52 9.39
C PRO A 234 4.10 -17.23 9.47
N LEU A 235 4.12 -16.61 10.65
CA LEU A 235 4.78 -15.32 10.88
C LEU A 235 6.28 -15.37 10.56
N ALA A 236 6.94 -16.49 10.87
CA ALA A 236 8.36 -16.66 10.58
C ALA A 236 8.65 -16.61 9.06
N GLU A 237 7.87 -17.33 8.25
CA GLU A 237 7.98 -17.30 6.78
C GLU A 237 7.59 -15.93 6.22
N PHE A 238 6.58 -15.28 6.80
CA PHE A 238 6.21 -13.92 6.44
C PHE A 238 7.34 -12.92 6.70
N LEU A 239 8.07 -13.03 7.80
CA LEU A 239 9.22 -12.16 8.07
C LEU A 239 10.40 -12.46 7.14
N GLN A 240 10.60 -13.72 6.76
CA GLN A 240 11.66 -14.12 5.83
C GLN A 240 11.39 -13.68 4.38
N THR A 241 10.13 -13.49 4.00
CA THR A 241 9.72 -13.11 2.64
C THR A 241 9.61 -11.60 2.41
N PHE A 242 10.17 -10.78 3.31
CA PHE A 242 10.25 -9.34 3.08
C PHE A 242 11.08 -9.00 1.85
N ARG A 243 10.50 -8.14 1.00
CA ARG A 243 11.19 -7.47 -0.10
C ARG A 243 11.78 -6.19 0.43
N SER A 244 12.91 -5.78 -0.14
CA SER A 244 13.58 -4.55 0.27
C SER A 244 14.22 -3.83 -0.90
N SER A 245 14.23 -2.51 -0.82
CA SER A 245 14.87 -1.60 -1.76
C SER A 245 15.55 -0.48 -1.01
N ALA A 246 16.58 0.10 -1.61
CA ALA A 246 17.23 1.29 -1.13
C ALA A 246 17.44 2.26 -2.29
N GLY A 247 17.60 3.53 -1.98
CA GLY A 247 17.77 4.53 -3.01
C GLY A 247 18.15 5.88 -2.45
N PHE A 248 18.38 6.79 -3.38
CA PHE A 248 18.60 8.19 -3.08
C PHE A 248 17.86 9.03 -4.11
N GLY A 249 17.58 10.27 -3.78
CA GLY A 249 16.81 11.13 -4.64
C GLY A 249 16.89 12.59 -4.27
N VAL A 250 16.23 13.38 -5.10
CA VAL A 250 16.08 14.81 -4.90
C VAL A 250 14.59 15.13 -4.89
N VAL A 251 14.20 15.95 -3.92
CA VAL A 251 12.83 16.40 -3.74
C VAL A 251 12.77 17.88 -4.09
N VAL A 252 11.91 18.21 -5.04
CA VAL A 252 11.63 19.58 -5.48
C VAL A 252 10.22 19.94 -5.01
N PRO A 253 10.08 20.71 -3.92
CA PRO A 253 8.78 21.21 -3.51
C PRO A 253 8.32 22.32 -4.44
N THR A 254 7.12 22.21 -5.01
CA THR A 254 6.45 23.33 -5.71
C THR A 254 5.17 23.70 -4.96
N ARG A 255 4.57 24.85 -5.30
CA ARG A 255 3.33 25.32 -4.67
C ARG A 255 2.12 24.40 -4.93
N LEU A 256 2.14 23.64 -6.03
CA LEU A 256 1.00 22.83 -6.48
C LEU A 256 1.23 21.33 -6.26
N PHE A 257 2.47 20.87 -6.41
CA PHE A 257 2.85 19.46 -6.29
C PHE A 257 4.30 19.31 -5.84
N ARG A 258 4.60 18.20 -5.19
CA ARG A 258 5.95 17.81 -4.81
C ARG A 258 6.46 16.76 -5.77
N ILE A 259 7.57 17.07 -6.43
CA ILE A 259 8.26 16.17 -7.34
C ILE A 259 9.37 15.48 -6.56
N GLU A 260 9.40 14.15 -6.57
CA GLU A 260 10.57 13.39 -6.14
C GLU A 260 11.16 12.67 -7.34
N VAL A 261 12.47 12.80 -7.51
CA VAL A 261 13.23 12.02 -8.49
C VAL A 261 14.13 11.07 -7.69
N ASN A 262 13.83 9.78 -7.77
CA ASN A 262 14.46 8.75 -6.94
C ASN A 262 15.20 7.76 -7.83
N TYR A 263 16.46 7.49 -7.53
CA TYR A 263 17.16 6.33 -8.05
C TYR A 263 16.97 5.16 -7.07
N CYS A 264 16.27 4.12 -7.51
CA CYS A 264 15.93 2.96 -6.70
C CYS A 264 16.79 1.75 -7.08
N HIS A 265 17.36 1.09 -6.08
CA HIS A 265 18.04 -0.19 -6.21
C HIS A 265 17.30 -1.24 -5.38
N ILE A 266 17.03 -2.40 -5.98
CA ILE A 266 16.31 -3.48 -5.33
C ILE A 266 17.34 -4.34 -4.60
N LEU A 267 17.19 -4.46 -3.28
CA LEU A 267 18.07 -5.28 -2.44
C LEU A 267 17.60 -6.74 -2.38
N LYS A 268 16.28 -6.94 -2.36
CA LYS A 268 15.67 -8.27 -2.30
C LYS A 268 14.31 -8.27 -3.01
N GLN A 269 14.16 -9.17 -3.96
CA GLN A 269 12.93 -9.46 -4.71
C GLN A 269 12.81 -10.97 -4.95
N PHE A 270 11.62 -11.43 -5.33
CA PHE A 270 11.37 -12.80 -5.76
C PHE A 270 11.05 -12.84 -7.26
N ASP A 271 11.15 -14.01 -7.88
CA ASP A 271 11.03 -14.18 -9.35
C ASP A 271 9.69 -13.72 -9.93
N TYR A 272 8.65 -13.73 -9.11
CA TYR A 272 7.29 -13.33 -9.46
C TYR A 272 6.98 -11.87 -9.07
N ASP A 273 7.95 -11.13 -8.53
CA ASP A 273 7.81 -9.70 -8.24
C ASP A 273 8.20 -8.85 -9.45
N LEU A 274 7.41 -7.81 -9.73
CA LEU A 274 7.71 -6.81 -10.75
C LEU A 274 8.56 -5.69 -10.14
N GLY A 275 9.87 -5.94 -10.11
CA GLY A 275 10.88 -4.97 -9.72
C GLY A 275 11.08 -3.86 -10.77
N LYS A 276 11.22 -2.62 -10.32
CA LYS A 276 11.53 -1.45 -11.16
C LYS A 276 12.74 -0.70 -10.59
N ALA A 277 13.94 -1.23 -10.85
CA ALA A 277 15.19 -0.55 -10.52
C ALA A 277 15.44 0.66 -11.44
N GLY A 278 16.23 1.61 -10.98
CA GLY A 278 16.60 2.83 -11.71
C GLY A 278 15.78 4.05 -11.32
N ILE A 279 15.64 4.98 -12.26
CA ILE A 279 15.04 6.30 -12.01
C ILE A 279 13.50 6.19 -11.94
N GLN A 280 12.93 6.74 -10.87
CA GLN A 280 11.50 6.83 -10.63
C GLN A 280 11.09 8.26 -10.34
N PHE A 281 9.99 8.69 -10.96
CA PHE A 281 9.37 9.99 -10.72
C PHE A 281 8.11 9.82 -9.88
N ASN A 282 8.05 10.54 -8.76
CA ASN A 282 6.87 10.58 -7.90
C ASN A 282 6.30 11.98 -7.87
N PHE A 283 4.99 12.07 -8.04
CA PHE A 283 4.23 13.30 -7.90
C PHE A 283 3.29 13.14 -6.73
N SER A 284 3.44 13.99 -5.72
CA SER A 284 2.59 14.02 -4.54
C SER A 284 1.94 15.38 -4.41
N SER A 285 0.73 15.43 -3.84
CA SER A 285 0.21 16.72 -3.38
C SER A 285 1.12 17.26 -2.27
N PRO A 286 1.22 18.59 -2.14
CA PRO A 286 1.80 19.22 -0.96
C PRO A 286 1.07 18.77 0.32
#